data_AF-A0A9W7TDV5-F1
#
_entry.id   AF-A0A9W7TDV5-F1
#
_cell.length_a   1.000
_cell.length_b   1.000
_cell.length_c   1.000
_cell.angle_alpha   90.00
_cell.angle_beta   90.00
_cell.angle_gamma   90.00
#
_symmetry.space_group_name_H-M   'P 1'
#
loop_
_entity.id
_entity.type
_entity.pdbx_description
1 polymer ?
#
loop_
_entity_poly.entity_id
_entity_poly.type
_entity_poly.pdbx_seq_one_letter_code
_entity_poly.pdbx_strand_id
1 'polypeptide(L)'
;MSGSFCRSLYAFNGEQHEQGLKFEAGELIKITQALDGGWWEGEKDGVRGWFPSTYVQVEKIVSMFPLDEPLPKDWKCYMSPQGRRYYVNTVSNETTWERPSSVPGTPKTPIKHKNSGPTVNGFHGNGSPLHQSEQSHVLMRKSSTEQQSPVSPTPTRKLERESTLTINTVTFPLPLHMSEQQLLKPEEWSYCDYFWADKKDPQGNATISGFEVLLQKQLKGKQMQREMAEFVRERIKIEEEYAKNLSKLSQFPLAAQEEGTLGEAWAQLKKSLADEAEVHLKFSSKLQSEVEKPLLTLRENFKKDMKKFDHHMADLRKQLASRYSAVEKARKALSDRQKDLELKTQQLEIKLSSKIEEDIKKARRKSTQAGDDLMRCVDLYNQSQSKWFEEMVTTSLELERLEVERVEMIRQHLCQYTTLRHETDMFNQGTLEPIDKLLQIVDPARDRELWVKEHKTGEVRPVDMKI
;
A
#
# COMPACT_ATOMS: atom_id res chain seq x y z
N MET A 1 9.35 -12.14 24.21
CA MET A 1 7.87 -12.26 24.12
C MET A 1 7.21 -12.56 25.47
N SER A 2 7.94 -12.92 26.53
CA SER A 2 7.36 -13.07 27.88
C SER A 2 6.75 -11.74 28.35
N GLY A 3 5.46 -11.75 28.74
CA GLY A 3 4.70 -10.59 29.18
C GLY A 3 3.85 -9.90 28.10
N SER A 4 3.89 -10.37 26.84
CA SER A 4 2.99 -9.89 25.77
C SER A 4 1.63 -10.60 25.84
N PHE A 5 0.57 -9.96 25.34
CA PHE A 5 -0.74 -10.58 25.22
C PHE A 5 -1.02 -11.02 23.78
N CYS A 6 -1.73 -12.12 23.63
CA CYS A 6 -2.27 -12.57 22.36
C CYS A 6 -3.78 -12.79 22.48
N ARG A 7 -4.47 -12.68 21.35
CA ARG A 7 -5.89 -13.01 21.24
C ARG A 7 -6.02 -14.34 20.52
N SER A 8 -6.82 -15.27 21.07
CA SER A 8 -7.13 -16.52 20.39
C SER A 8 -7.95 -16.25 19.13
N LEU A 9 -7.55 -16.89 18.03
CA LEU A 9 -8.26 -16.89 16.76
C LEU A 9 -9.23 -18.06 16.67
N TYR A 10 -8.90 -19.16 17.37
CA TYR A 10 -9.66 -20.41 17.40
C TYR A 10 -9.75 -20.94 18.83
N ALA A 11 -10.77 -21.76 19.12
CA ALA A 11 -10.88 -22.46 20.39
C ALA A 11 -9.84 -23.59 20.48
N PHE A 12 -9.30 -23.84 21.67
CA PHE A 12 -8.36 -24.92 21.95
C PHE A 12 -8.82 -25.67 23.21
N ASN A 13 -9.00 -26.99 23.09
CA ASN A 13 -9.54 -27.83 24.16
C ASN A 13 -8.49 -28.36 25.14
N GLY A 14 -7.20 -28.26 24.80
CA GLY A 14 -6.08 -28.68 25.66
C GLY A 14 -5.83 -30.19 25.73
N GLU A 15 -6.67 -31.03 25.11
CA GLU A 15 -6.59 -32.50 25.23
C GLU A 15 -5.40 -33.12 24.49
N GLN A 16 -4.82 -32.38 23.54
CA GLN A 16 -3.68 -32.82 22.72
C GLN A 16 -2.32 -32.66 23.43
N HIS A 17 -2.28 -32.13 24.66
CA HIS A 17 -1.07 -31.94 25.44
C HIS A 17 -1.34 -32.08 26.95
N GLU A 18 -0.48 -32.79 27.70
CA GLU A 18 -0.69 -33.07 29.15
C GLU A 18 -0.81 -31.82 30.03
N GLN A 19 -0.48 -30.64 29.51
CA GLN A 19 -0.62 -29.33 30.15
C GLN A 19 -1.28 -28.29 29.23
N GLY A 20 -2.27 -28.68 28.42
CA GLY A 20 -2.92 -27.76 27.47
C GLY A 20 -3.78 -26.67 28.14
N LEU A 21 -3.61 -25.41 27.73
CA LEU A 21 -4.43 -24.29 28.22
C LEU A 21 -5.74 -24.21 27.44
N LYS A 22 -6.88 -24.49 28.08
CA LYS A 22 -8.19 -24.41 27.41
C LYS A 22 -8.67 -22.96 27.23
N PHE A 23 -9.09 -22.61 26.02
CA PHE A 23 -9.69 -21.31 25.70
C PHE A 23 -10.63 -21.38 24.49
N GLU A 24 -11.54 -20.42 24.39
CA GLU A 24 -12.42 -20.19 23.25
C GLU A 24 -11.83 -19.14 22.29
N ALA A 25 -12.36 -19.04 21.07
CA ALA A 25 -11.94 -18.02 20.11
C ALA A 25 -12.30 -16.59 20.59
N GLY A 26 -11.37 -15.65 20.43
CA GLY A 26 -11.53 -14.24 20.80
C GLY A 26 -11.10 -13.90 22.23
N GLU A 27 -10.63 -14.86 23.01
CA GLU A 27 -10.15 -14.69 24.38
C GLU A 27 -8.71 -14.16 24.42
N LEU A 28 -8.39 -13.39 25.46
CA LEU A 28 -7.06 -12.80 25.65
C LEU A 28 -6.22 -13.69 26.57
N ILE A 29 -5.02 -14.04 26.11
CA ILE A 29 -4.09 -14.92 26.83
C ILE A 29 -2.78 -14.16 27.03
N LYS A 30 -2.25 -14.22 28.26
CA LYS A 30 -0.94 -13.63 28.56
C LYS A 30 0.14 -14.64 28.24
N ILE A 31 1.06 -14.30 27.34
CA ILE A 31 2.19 -15.17 26.99
C ILE A 31 3.22 -15.14 28.12
N THR A 32 3.47 -16.29 28.74
CA THR A 32 4.51 -16.47 29.76
C THR A 32 5.81 -16.93 29.11
N GLN A 33 5.73 -17.85 28.14
CA GLN A 33 6.87 -18.39 27.41
C GLN A 33 6.52 -18.63 25.93
N ALA A 34 7.45 -18.32 25.03
CA ALA A 34 7.30 -18.59 23.59
C ALA A 34 8.50 -19.40 23.10
N LEU A 35 8.31 -20.67 22.75
CA LEU A 35 9.35 -21.53 22.19
C LEU A 35 9.36 -21.42 20.65
N ASP A 36 10.54 -21.59 20.06
CA ASP A 36 10.71 -21.51 18.60
C ASP A 36 10.06 -22.68 17.84
N GLY A 37 9.65 -23.74 18.55
CA GLY A 37 8.95 -24.91 18.00
C GLY A 37 7.44 -24.74 17.78
N GLY A 38 6.90 -23.51 17.90
CA GLY A 38 5.49 -23.22 17.62
C GLY A 38 4.50 -23.51 18.75
N TRP A 39 4.97 -23.96 19.92
CA TRP A 39 4.17 -24.10 21.14
C TRP A 39 4.53 -22.99 22.13
N TRP A 40 3.52 -22.28 22.61
CA TRP A 40 3.66 -21.20 23.58
C TRP A 40 2.95 -21.57 24.88
N GLU A 41 3.50 -21.09 25.99
CA GLU A 41 2.86 -21.15 27.29
C GLU A 41 2.19 -19.79 27.56
N GLY A 42 0.98 -19.83 28.11
CA GLY A 42 0.33 -18.63 28.58
C GLY A 42 -0.58 -18.87 29.77
N GLU A 43 -1.09 -17.75 30.28
CA GLU A 43 -1.91 -17.68 31.47
C GLU A 43 -3.25 -17.02 31.12
N LYS A 44 -4.34 -17.68 31.50
CA LYS A 44 -5.71 -17.18 31.38
C LYS A 44 -6.46 -17.54 32.66
N ASP A 45 -7.14 -16.56 33.26
CA ASP A 45 -7.91 -16.72 34.51
C ASP A 45 -7.11 -17.36 35.67
N GLY A 46 -5.80 -17.10 35.72
CA GLY A 46 -4.87 -17.65 36.71
C GLY A 46 -4.42 -19.10 36.45
N VAL A 47 -4.90 -19.73 35.38
CA VAL A 47 -4.49 -21.08 34.94
C VAL A 47 -3.43 -20.96 33.86
N ARG A 48 -2.35 -21.75 33.98
CA ARG A 48 -1.27 -21.82 32.99
C ARG A 48 -1.33 -23.10 32.19
N GLY A 49 -0.93 -23.00 30.94
CA GLY A 49 -0.76 -24.17 30.06
C GLY A 49 -0.26 -23.79 28.69
N TRP A 50 -0.05 -24.82 27.88
CA TRP A 50 0.55 -24.74 26.55
C TRP A 50 -0.53 -24.71 25.47
N PHE A 51 -0.25 -23.99 24.40
CA PHE A 51 -1.09 -23.93 23.20
C PHE A 51 -0.26 -23.62 21.95
N PRO A 52 -0.76 -23.99 20.75
CA PRO A 52 -0.07 -23.68 19.51
C PRO A 52 -0.09 -22.17 19.23
N SER A 53 1.06 -21.60 18.85
CA SER A 53 1.18 -20.17 18.52
C SER A 53 0.32 -19.76 17.33
N THR A 54 -0.05 -20.70 16.47
CA THR A 54 -0.92 -20.50 15.31
C THR A 54 -2.39 -20.27 15.68
N TYR A 55 -2.79 -20.61 16.92
CA TYR A 55 -4.14 -20.42 17.42
C TYR A 55 -4.37 -19.02 17.96
N VAL A 56 -3.34 -18.19 17.99
CA VAL A 56 -3.37 -16.87 18.60
C VAL A 56 -2.71 -15.82 17.71
N GLN A 57 -3.11 -14.57 17.87
CA GLN A 57 -2.46 -13.42 17.24
C GLN A 57 -1.87 -12.52 18.33
N VAL A 58 -0.57 -12.25 18.25
CA VAL A 58 0.11 -11.33 19.18
C VAL A 58 -0.41 -9.91 18.95
N GLU A 59 -1.02 -9.31 19.97
CA GLU A 59 -1.42 -7.91 19.92
C GLU A 59 -0.21 -7.04 20.31
N LYS A 60 0.20 -6.14 19.40
CA LYS A 60 1.16 -5.08 19.74
C LYS A 60 0.45 -4.05 20.62
N ILE A 61 0.49 -4.25 21.92
CA ILE A 61 0.11 -3.20 22.87
C ILE A 61 1.23 -2.16 22.83
N VAL A 62 1.00 -1.06 22.09
CA VAL A 62 1.79 0.17 22.25
C VAL A 62 1.57 0.62 23.69
N SER A 63 2.66 0.70 24.44
CA SER A 63 2.69 1.09 25.84
C SER A 63 2.09 2.48 26.05
N MET A 64 0.88 2.55 26.55
CA MET A 64 0.35 3.72 27.27
C MET A 64 -0.61 3.23 28.37
N PHE A 65 -0.12 3.21 29.60
CA PHE A 65 -0.97 3.19 30.81
C PHE A 65 -1.63 4.59 30.99
N PRO A 66 -2.70 4.76 31.80
CA PRO A 66 -3.37 3.79 32.68
C PRO A 66 -4.87 3.58 32.32
N LEU A 67 -5.34 2.33 32.33
CA LEU A 67 -6.73 1.95 32.02
C LEU A 67 -7.43 1.21 33.18
N ASP A 68 -7.07 1.50 34.44
CA ASP A 68 -7.69 0.85 35.61
C ASP A 68 -8.90 1.59 36.21
N GLU A 69 -9.35 2.71 35.64
CA GLU A 69 -10.58 3.35 36.13
C GLU A 69 -11.84 2.83 35.40
N PRO A 70 -12.88 2.37 36.12
CA PRO A 70 -14.15 1.95 35.53
C PRO A 70 -14.94 3.13 34.95
N LEU A 71 -15.72 2.87 33.89
CA LEU A 71 -16.62 3.86 33.30
C LEU A 71 -17.70 4.29 34.32
N PRO A 72 -18.25 5.52 34.23
CA PRO A 72 -19.36 5.92 35.08
C PRO A 72 -20.58 5.00 34.88
N LYS A 73 -21.43 4.91 35.91
CA LYS A 73 -22.45 3.87 36.13
C LYS A 73 -23.42 3.59 34.97
N ASP A 74 -23.56 4.49 34.01
CA ASP A 74 -24.51 4.36 32.89
C ASP A 74 -23.85 4.40 31.52
N TRP A 75 -22.51 4.34 31.44
CA TRP A 75 -21.77 4.42 30.18
C TRP A 75 -21.20 3.06 29.75
N LYS A 76 -21.44 2.71 28.49
CA LYS A 76 -20.91 1.50 27.85
C LYS A 76 -20.03 1.85 26.66
N CYS A 77 -18.96 1.08 26.45
CA CYS A 77 -18.03 1.26 25.32
C CYS A 77 -18.40 0.30 24.18
N TYR A 78 -18.41 0.81 22.96
CA TYR A 78 -18.69 0.08 21.73
C TYR A 78 -17.60 0.37 20.69
N MET A 79 -17.49 -0.50 19.68
CA MET A 79 -16.56 -0.34 18.56
C MET A 79 -17.34 0.00 17.29
N SER A 80 -16.88 1.00 16.54
CA SER A 80 -17.41 1.29 15.21
C SER A 80 -16.91 0.24 14.20
N PRO A 81 -17.58 0.09 13.04
CA PRO A 81 -17.11 -0.77 11.94
C PRO A 81 -15.70 -0.42 11.44
N GLN A 82 -15.21 0.80 11.69
CA GLN A 82 -13.85 1.24 11.36
C GLN A 82 -12.85 1.01 12.50
N GLY A 83 -13.23 0.25 13.54
CA GLY A 83 -12.36 -0.11 14.66
C GLY A 83 -12.15 0.99 15.70
N ARG A 84 -12.93 2.08 15.67
CA ARG A 84 -12.81 3.19 16.64
C ARG A 84 -13.81 3.03 17.79
N ARG A 85 -13.34 3.20 19.03
CA ARG A 85 -14.21 3.13 20.22
C ARG A 85 -15.10 4.37 20.35
N TYR A 86 -16.35 4.17 20.72
CA TYR A 86 -17.29 5.22 21.14
C TYR A 86 -18.03 4.77 22.40
N TYR A 87 -18.50 5.73 23.19
CA TYR A 87 -19.17 5.50 24.46
C TYR A 87 -20.62 5.94 24.34
N VAL A 88 -21.53 5.15 24.89
CA VAL A 88 -22.97 5.41 24.89
C VAL A 88 -23.47 5.39 26.32
N ASN A 89 -24.17 6.44 26.72
CA ASN A 89 -24.91 6.46 27.98
C ASN A 89 -26.23 5.70 27.77
N THR A 90 -26.42 4.58 28.46
CA THR A 90 -27.60 3.72 28.28
C THR A 90 -28.88 4.26 28.91
N VAL A 91 -28.80 5.37 29.66
CA VAL A 91 -29.95 6.04 30.29
C VAL A 91 -30.35 7.29 29.51
N SER A 92 -29.40 8.12 29.07
CA SER A 92 -29.68 9.34 28.29
C SER A 92 -29.64 9.15 26.77
N ASN A 93 -29.17 8.00 26.28
CA ASN A 93 -28.87 7.73 24.86
C ASN A 93 -27.84 8.71 24.24
N GLU A 94 -27.06 9.42 25.05
CA GLU A 94 -25.97 10.26 24.55
C GLU A 94 -24.79 9.41 24.07
N THR A 95 -24.13 9.86 23.00
CA THR A 95 -22.95 9.20 22.45
C THR A 95 -21.77 10.16 22.40
N THR A 96 -20.57 9.67 22.72
CA THR A 96 -19.32 10.45 22.65
C THR A 96 -18.17 9.59 22.15
N TRP A 97 -17.23 10.20 21.46
CA TRP A 97 -15.99 9.56 21.02
C TRP A 97 -14.87 9.68 22.07
N GLU A 98 -15.06 10.52 23.09
CA GLU A 98 -14.15 10.69 24.22
C GLU A 98 -14.64 9.90 25.43
N ARG A 99 -13.72 9.30 26.21
CA ARG A 99 -14.10 8.53 27.41
C ARG A 99 -14.75 9.45 28.46
N PRO A 100 -15.99 9.18 28.89
CA PRO A 100 -16.62 9.89 30.00
C PRO A 100 -15.86 9.60 31.30
N SER A 101 -15.52 10.65 32.07
CA SER A 101 -14.80 10.52 33.34
C SER A 101 -15.75 10.21 34.51
N SER A 102 -15.30 9.39 35.47
CA SER A 102 -16.05 8.98 36.67
C SER A 102 -16.11 10.04 37.79
N VAL A 103 -15.46 11.19 37.62
CA VAL A 103 -15.33 12.22 38.67
C VAL A 103 -16.31 13.39 38.45
N PRO A 104 -17.23 13.69 39.39
CA PRO A 104 -18.07 14.89 39.32
C PRO A 104 -17.28 16.16 39.69
N GLY A 105 -17.27 17.14 38.79
CA GLY A 105 -16.89 18.52 39.08
C GLY A 105 -15.42 18.87 38.83
N THR A 106 -15.09 19.28 37.60
CA THR A 106 -14.20 20.42 37.27
C THR A 106 -14.33 20.74 35.77
N PRO A 107 -14.19 22.01 35.34
CA PRO A 107 -14.74 22.51 34.09
C PRO A 107 -13.83 22.25 32.88
N LYS A 108 -14.39 21.78 31.76
CA LYS A 108 -13.71 21.79 30.45
C LYS A 108 -13.98 23.13 29.74
N THR A 109 -12.93 23.92 29.49
CA THR A 109 -12.99 24.96 28.43
C THR A 109 -12.76 24.33 27.06
N PRO A 110 -13.53 24.69 26.02
CA PRO A 110 -13.57 23.96 24.75
C PRO A 110 -12.57 24.51 23.72
N ILE A 111 -11.76 23.62 23.13
CA ILE A 111 -11.13 23.89 21.82
C ILE A 111 -12.06 23.34 20.74
N LYS A 112 -12.65 24.26 19.99
CA LYS A 112 -13.50 23.99 18.83
C LYS A 112 -12.64 23.50 17.66
N HIS A 113 -12.99 22.38 17.05
CA HIS A 113 -12.85 22.20 15.60
C HIS A 113 -14.20 21.81 15.02
N LYS A 114 -14.77 22.74 14.25
CA LYS A 114 -15.96 22.55 13.41
C LYS A 114 -15.58 21.67 12.22
N ASN A 115 -16.40 20.66 11.93
CA ASN A 115 -16.87 20.36 10.58
C ASN A 115 -18.11 19.48 10.68
N SER A 116 -19.26 20.13 10.80
CA SER A 116 -20.56 19.56 10.51
C SER A 116 -21.02 20.10 9.15
N GLY A 117 -21.10 19.22 8.15
CA GLY A 117 -22.00 19.41 7.02
C GLY A 117 -23.40 18.93 7.43
N PRO A 118 -24.50 19.62 7.05
CA PRO A 118 -25.83 19.17 7.40
C PRO A 118 -26.45 18.28 6.31
N THR A 119 -27.17 17.29 6.79
CA THR A 119 -28.07 16.39 6.08
C THR A 119 -29.37 17.08 5.64
N VAL A 120 -30.01 16.41 4.69
CA VAL A 120 -31.19 16.76 3.89
C VAL A 120 -32.54 16.68 4.63
N ASN A 121 -33.48 17.56 4.23
CA ASN A 121 -34.97 17.52 4.23
C ASN A 121 -35.54 18.89 4.68
N GLY A 122 -36.50 19.59 4.07
CA GLY A 122 -37.36 19.43 2.91
C GLY A 122 -38.53 20.46 2.99
N PHE A 123 -38.71 21.26 1.94
CA PHE A 123 -39.93 21.92 1.42
C PHE A 123 -40.64 23.18 2.03
N HIS A 124 -40.89 24.13 1.10
CA HIS A 124 -41.81 25.30 0.98
C HIS A 124 -41.56 26.56 1.85
N GLY A 125 -41.58 27.81 1.35
CA GLY A 125 -41.83 28.39 0.02
C GLY A 125 -41.71 29.94 0.03
N ASN A 126 -41.53 30.52 -1.17
CA ASN A 126 -41.72 31.91 -1.64
C ASN A 126 -41.25 33.15 -0.84
N GLY A 127 -40.48 34.00 -1.54
CA GLY A 127 -40.50 35.46 -1.36
C GLY A 127 -39.17 36.19 -1.61
N SER A 128 -38.94 36.67 -2.84
CA SER A 128 -38.05 37.82 -3.12
C SER A 128 -38.88 39.11 -2.95
N PRO A 129 -38.29 40.30 -2.70
CA PRO A 129 -37.64 41.05 -3.78
C PRO A 129 -36.41 41.94 -3.43
N LEU A 130 -35.64 42.20 -4.50
CA LEU A 130 -34.79 43.34 -4.87
C LEU A 130 -34.71 44.60 -3.97
N HIS A 131 -33.51 45.21 -3.85
CA HIS A 131 -33.13 46.51 -4.49
C HIS A 131 -31.64 46.92 -4.28
N GLN A 132 -31.01 47.42 -5.37
CA GLN A 132 -30.09 48.57 -5.58
C GLN A 132 -29.28 49.18 -4.40
N SER A 133 -28.18 49.94 -4.56
CA SER A 133 -27.28 50.37 -5.65
C SER A 133 -26.08 51.07 -4.99
N GLU A 134 -25.00 51.19 -5.76
CA GLU A 134 -23.97 52.25 -5.83
C GLU A 134 -23.86 53.31 -4.70
N GLN A 135 -22.62 53.60 -4.27
CA GLN A 135 -22.01 54.91 -4.51
C GLN A 135 -20.53 54.98 -4.12
N SER A 136 -19.76 55.63 -4.99
CA SER A 136 -18.34 55.96 -4.93
C SER A 136 -18.20 57.48 -4.77
N HIS A 137 -17.43 57.96 -3.79
CA HIS A 137 -16.90 59.33 -3.74
C HIS A 137 -15.71 59.37 -2.75
N VAL A 138 -14.67 60.21 -2.80
CA VAL A 138 -14.06 61.14 -3.76
C VAL A 138 -12.73 61.53 -3.07
N LEU A 139 -11.65 61.68 -3.85
CA LEU A 139 -10.39 62.31 -3.44
C LEU A 139 -10.57 63.82 -3.23
N MET A 140 -9.99 64.37 -2.15
CA MET A 140 -9.73 65.81 -2.01
C MET A 140 -8.24 66.08 -1.84
N ARG A 141 -7.78 67.03 -2.64
CA ARG A 141 -6.40 67.52 -2.85
C ARG A 141 -6.33 68.96 -2.35
N LYS A 142 -5.19 69.41 -1.80
CA LYS A 142 -4.58 70.77 -1.93
C LYS A 142 -3.32 70.87 -1.03
N SER A 143 -2.11 71.02 -1.59
CA SER A 143 -1.39 72.25 -2.02
C SER A 143 -0.69 72.95 -0.83
N SER A 144 0.53 73.51 -0.84
CA SER A 144 1.71 73.61 -1.72
C SER A 144 2.76 74.40 -0.90
N THR A 145 4.06 74.12 -0.98
CA THR A 145 5.11 75.18 -1.07
C THR A 145 6.45 74.58 -1.54
N GLU A 146 7.10 75.26 -2.48
CA GLU A 146 8.34 74.91 -3.17
C GLU A 146 9.61 75.26 -2.37
N GLN A 147 10.70 74.53 -2.65
CA GLN A 147 12.04 75.10 -2.87
C GLN A 147 12.87 74.15 -3.77
N GLN A 148 13.36 74.67 -4.89
CA GLN A 148 14.28 74.03 -5.85
C GLN A 148 15.72 73.99 -5.29
N SER A 149 16.52 72.95 -5.54
CA SER A 149 17.55 72.91 -6.61
C SER A 149 18.22 71.51 -6.68
N PRO A 150 18.94 71.17 -7.78
CA PRO A 150 18.93 69.82 -8.34
C PRO A 150 20.24 69.03 -8.16
N VAL A 151 20.15 67.73 -7.92
CA VAL A 151 21.23 66.78 -8.22
C VAL A 151 20.62 65.44 -8.64
N SER A 152 20.87 65.06 -9.89
CA SER A 152 20.63 63.72 -10.41
C SER A 152 21.39 62.67 -9.60
N PRO A 153 20.83 61.46 -9.43
CA PRO A 153 21.67 60.29 -9.59
C PRO A 153 21.10 59.38 -10.69
N THR A 154 21.99 59.09 -11.62
CA THR A 154 22.09 57.87 -12.42
C THR A 154 21.26 56.69 -11.89
N PRO A 155 20.56 55.93 -12.76
CA PRO A 155 19.85 54.75 -12.31
C PRO A 155 20.87 53.69 -11.90
N THR A 156 21.04 53.50 -10.60
CA THR A 156 21.62 52.30 -10.03
C THR A 156 20.97 51.09 -10.70
N ARG A 157 21.77 50.30 -11.43
CA ARG A 157 21.45 48.93 -11.81
C ARG A 157 20.90 48.21 -10.57
N LYS A 158 19.57 48.07 -10.47
CA LYS A 158 18.98 47.01 -9.66
C LYS A 158 19.44 45.72 -10.32
N LEU A 159 20.45 45.10 -9.74
CA LEU A 159 20.75 43.69 -9.98
C LEU A 159 19.47 42.96 -9.56
N GLU A 160 18.60 42.62 -10.52
CA GLU A 160 17.48 41.72 -10.26
C GLU A 160 18.10 40.43 -9.70
N ARG A 161 17.91 40.17 -8.40
CA ARG A 161 18.31 38.90 -7.80
C ARG A 161 17.55 37.81 -8.54
N GLU A 162 18.28 36.94 -9.23
CA GLU A 162 17.69 35.70 -9.76
C GLU A 162 17.00 34.98 -8.58
N SER A 163 15.69 34.74 -8.71
CA SER A 163 14.86 34.10 -7.67
C SER A 163 14.59 32.62 -7.95
N THR A 164 15.09 32.11 -9.08
CA THR A 164 14.84 30.77 -9.60
C THR A 164 16.13 30.14 -10.12
N LEU A 165 16.22 28.81 -10.07
CA LEU A 165 17.31 28.00 -10.58
C LEU A 165 16.77 27.01 -11.62
N THR A 166 17.39 26.95 -12.80
CA THR A 166 17.02 25.97 -13.83
C THR A 166 18.02 24.83 -13.87
N ILE A 167 17.55 23.61 -13.63
CA ILE A 167 18.34 22.37 -13.67
C ILE A 167 17.70 21.44 -14.69
N ASN A 168 18.48 20.93 -15.64
CA ASN A 168 17.99 20.02 -16.69
C ASN A 168 16.69 20.50 -17.34
N THR A 169 16.66 21.78 -17.71
CA THR A 169 15.54 22.46 -18.40
C THR A 169 14.26 22.65 -17.58
N VAL A 170 14.24 22.26 -16.30
CA VAL A 170 13.14 22.54 -15.36
C VAL A 170 13.55 23.65 -14.40
N THR A 171 12.68 24.64 -14.21
CA THR A 171 12.93 25.76 -13.29
C THR A 171 12.34 25.47 -11.92
N PHE A 172 13.18 25.59 -10.90
CA PHE A 172 12.86 25.46 -9.48
C PHE A 172 13.07 26.81 -8.77
N PRO A 173 12.37 27.07 -7.65
CA PRO A 173 12.67 28.22 -6.80
C PRO A 173 14.06 28.13 -6.14
N LEU A 174 14.74 29.26 -5.94
CA LEU A 174 16.03 29.28 -5.22
C LEU A 174 15.82 29.10 -3.71
N PRO A 175 16.63 28.26 -3.03
CA PRO A 175 16.48 27.97 -1.59
C PRO A 175 16.41 29.20 -0.69
N LEU A 176 17.16 30.25 -1.01
CA LEU A 176 17.26 31.48 -0.21
C LEU A 176 16.02 32.39 -0.28
N HIS A 177 15.11 32.13 -1.22
CA HIS A 177 13.90 32.92 -1.48
C HIS A 177 12.61 32.11 -1.39
N MET A 178 12.68 30.88 -0.85
CA MET A 178 11.51 30.02 -0.69
C MET A 178 10.60 30.53 0.42
N SER A 179 9.37 30.91 0.07
CA SER A 179 8.23 30.75 0.97
C SER A 179 7.90 29.26 1.07
N GLU A 180 7.38 28.77 2.20
CA GLU A 180 7.02 27.35 2.37
C GLU A 180 6.16 26.86 1.19
N GLN A 181 6.74 26.03 0.32
CA GLN A 181 5.99 25.40 -0.77
C GLN A 181 5.24 24.20 -0.18
N GLN A 182 3.92 24.32 -0.09
CA GLN A 182 3.08 23.22 0.38
C GLN A 182 3.12 22.06 -0.61
N LEU A 183 3.19 20.84 -0.07
CA LEU A 183 3.05 19.61 -0.84
C LEU A 183 1.63 19.50 -1.42
N LEU A 184 1.50 18.85 -2.57
CA LEU A 184 0.20 18.58 -3.18
C LEU A 184 -0.63 17.62 -2.32
N LYS A 185 0.03 16.62 -1.71
CA LYS A 185 -0.58 15.68 -0.75
C LYS A 185 0.24 15.67 0.56
N PRO A 186 0.02 16.61 1.49
CA PRO A 186 0.89 16.85 2.65
C PRO A 186 0.95 15.71 3.67
N GLU A 187 -0.10 14.89 3.76
CA GLU A 187 -0.17 13.75 4.69
C GLU A 187 0.31 12.43 4.06
N GLU A 188 0.78 12.46 2.80
CA GLU A 188 1.11 11.27 2.04
C GLU A 188 2.47 11.39 1.34
N TRP A 189 3.19 10.28 1.24
CA TRP A 189 4.41 10.19 0.45
C TRP A 189 4.08 9.93 -1.02
N SER A 190 3.44 10.92 -1.64
CA SER A 190 2.88 10.79 -2.98
C SER A 190 3.93 10.83 -4.10
N TYR A 191 3.75 10.01 -5.15
CA TYR A 191 4.60 10.07 -6.34
C TYR A 191 4.61 11.45 -7.01
N CYS A 192 3.53 12.23 -6.88
CA CYS A 192 3.46 13.58 -7.45
C CYS A 192 4.25 14.63 -6.67
N ASP A 193 4.80 14.33 -5.49
CA ASP A 193 5.49 15.33 -4.66
C ASP A 193 7.02 15.19 -4.67
N TYR A 194 7.54 13.97 -4.90
CA TYR A 194 8.95 13.66 -4.63
C TYR A 194 9.80 13.26 -5.86
N PHE A 195 9.23 13.27 -7.06
CA PHE A 195 9.89 12.77 -8.28
C PHE A 195 10.08 13.85 -9.36
N TRP A 196 10.40 15.08 -8.96
CA TRP A 196 10.57 16.22 -9.85
C TRP A 196 11.99 16.39 -10.40
N ALA A 197 12.99 16.22 -9.54
CA ALA A 197 14.39 16.39 -9.90
C ALA A 197 14.95 15.12 -10.55
N ASP A 198 15.81 15.28 -11.54
CA ASP A 198 16.52 14.16 -12.13
C ASP A 198 17.62 13.66 -11.18
N LYS A 199 17.77 12.34 -11.10
CA LYS A 199 18.77 11.66 -10.26
C LYS A 199 20.01 11.33 -11.09
N LYS A 200 21.21 11.61 -10.57
CA LYS A 200 22.44 11.09 -11.17
C LYS A 200 22.57 9.60 -10.88
N ASP A 201 22.98 8.83 -11.88
CA ASP A 201 23.31 7.42 -11.65
C ASP A 201 24.47 7.30 -10.62
N PRO A 202 24.62 6.15 -9.94
CA PRO A 202 25.69 5.96 -8.94
C PRO A 202 27.10 6.11 -9.51
N GLN A 203 27.26 6.04 -10.84
CA GLN A 203 28.53 6.09 -11.56
C GLN A 203 28.85 7.49 -12.11
N GLY A 204 27.94 8.45 -11.93
CA GLY A 204 28.04 9.84 -12.41
C GLY A 204 27.90 10.06 -13.92
N ASN A 205 27.61 9.01 -14.70
CA ASN A 205 27.71 9.02 -16.16
C ASN A 205 26.38 9.37 -16.85
N ALA A 206 25.25 8.99 -16.26
CA ALA A 206 23.91 9.24 -16.80
C ALA A 206 23.00 9.93 -15.78
N THR A 207 22.04 10.71 -16.29
CA THR A 207 20.99 11.31 -15.46
C THR A 207 19.67 10.62 -15.77
N ILE A 208 18.99 10.12 -14.75
CA ILE A 208 17.72 9.39 -14.81
C ILE A 208 16.62 10.33 -14.32
N SER A 209 15.55 10.48 -15.10
CA SER A 209 14.45 11.36 -14.68
C SER A 209 13.69 10.77 -13.49
N GLY A 210 13.07 11.62 -12.67
CA GLY A 210 12.22 11.15 -11.56
C GLY A 210 11.08 10.25 -12.04
N PHE A 211 10.49 10.56 -13.19
CA PHE A 211 9.45 9.73 -13.81
C PHE A 211 9.96 8.35 -14.23
N GLU A 212 11.17 8.27 -14.77
CA GLU A 212 11.78 6.99 -15.14
C GLU A 212 12.00 6.10 -13.91
N VAL A 213 12.35 6.67 -12.75
CA VAL A 213 12.43 5.91 -11.49
C VAL A 213 11.08 5.27 -11.15
N LEU A 214 9.97 6.00 -11.33
CA LEU A 214 8.61 5.47 -11.13
C LEU A 214 8.30 4.34 -12.11
N LEU A 215 8.63 4.50 -13.39
CA LEU A 215 8.43 3.44 -14.39
C LEU A 215 9.24 2.18 -14.07
N GLN A 216 10.50 2.32 -13.66
CA GLN A 216 11.32 1.19 -13.25
C GLN A 216 10.73 0.47 -12.03
N LYS A 217 10.14 1.21 -11.07
CA LYS A 217 9.41 0.62 -9.93
C LYS A 217 8.22 -0.20 -10.39
N GLN A 218 7.45 0.29 -11.38
CA GLN A 218 6.32 -0.45 -11.94
C GLN A 218 6.78 -1.73 -12.65
N LEU A 219 7.79 -1.63 -13.51
CA LEU A 219 8.35 -2.78 -14.24
C LEU A 219 8.88 -3.85 -13.26
N LYS A 220 9.60 -3.43 -12.22
CA LYS A 220 10.05 -4.32 -11.14
C LYS A 220 8.85 -4.95 -10.42
N GLY A 221 7.81 -4.19 -10.12
CA GLY A 221 6.58 -4.70 -9.50
C GLY A 221 5.93 -5.84 -10.31
N LYS A 222 5.84 -5.69 -11.64
CA LYS A 222 5.33 -6.74 -12.53
C LYS A 222 6.26 -7.96 -12.60
N GLN A 223 7.58 -7.74 -12.56
CA GLN A 223 8.54 -8.84 -12.51
C GLN A 223 8.42 -9.65 -11.21
N MET A 224 8.35 -9.00 -10.05
CA MET A 224 8.18 -9.69 -8.75
C MET A 224 6.88 -10.49 -8.70
N GLN A 225 5.79 -9.95 -9.25
CA GLN A 225 4.51 -10.67 -9.37
C GLN A 225 4.65 -11.95 -10.20
N ARG A 226 5.40 -11.91 -11.31
CA ARG A 226 5.66 -13.09 -12.15
C ARG A 226 6.48 -14.14 -11.39
N GLU A 227 7.53 -13.72 -10.69
CA GLU A 227 8.36 -14.62 -9.88
C GLU A 227 7.55 -15.28 -8.74
N MET A 228 6.61 -14.54 -8.12
CA MET A 228 5.68 -15.12 -7.14
C MET A 228 4.78 -16.20 -7.76
N ALA A 229 4.29 -16.00 -8.98
CA ALA A 229 3.52 -17.02 -9.68
C ALA A 229 4.38 -18.24 -10.04
N GLU A 230 5.63 -18.03 -10.48
CA GLU A 230 6.57 -19.11 -10.74
C GLU A 230 6.88 -19.92 -9.46
N PHE A 231 6.97 -19.27 -8.30
CA PHE A 231 7.08 -19.96 -7.01
C PHE A 231 5.85 -20.85 -6.71
N VAL A 232 4.63 -20.32 -6.93
CA VAL A 232 3.40 -21.11 -6.75
C VAL A 232 3.35 -22.30 -7.71
N ARG A 233 3.85 -22.15 -8.95
CA ARG A 233 3.98 -23.25 -9.90
C ARG A 233 4.89 -24.37 -9.40
N GLU A 234 6.03 -24.04 -8.81
CA GLU A 234 6.90 -25.07 -8.22
C GLU A 234 6.21 -25.75 -7.03
N ARG A 235 5.45 -25.01 -6.21
CA ARG A 235 4.61 -25.62 -5.17
C ARG A 235 3.58 -26.58 -5.75
N ILE A 236 2.90 -26.22 -6.85
CA ILE A 236 1.92 -27.08 -7.53
C ILE A 236 2.57 -28.40 -7.97
N LYS A 237 3.76 -28.35 -8.59
CA LYS A 237 4.49 -29.56 -9.02
C LYS A 237 4.83 -30.48 -7.85
N ILE A 238 5.25 -29.92 -6.71
CA ILE A 238 5.54 -30.70 -5.49
C ILE A 238 4.28 -31.43 -5.02
N GLU A 239 3.13 -30.75 -4.99
CA GLU A 239 1.86 -31.35 -4.59
C GLU A 239 1.40 -32.44 -5.56
N GLU A 240 1.56 -32.23 -6.87
CA GLU A 240 1.23 -33.23 -7.90
C GLU A 240 2.10 -34.49 -7.76
N GLU A 241 3.40 -34.34 -7.50
CA GLU A 241 4.30 -35.47 -7.28
C GLU A 241 3.99 -36.20 -5.97
N TYR A 242 3.68 -35.47 -4.90
CA TYR A 242 3.28 -36.03 -3.62
C TYR A 242 1.99 -36.86 -3.75
N ALA A 243 0.95 -36.29 -4.36
CA ALA A 243 -0.32 -36.98 -4.64
C ALA A 243 -0.10 -38.23 -5.50
N LYS A 244 0.73 -38.14 -6.54
CA LYS A 244 1.07 -39.29 -7.39
C LYS A 244 1.73 -40.42 -6.60
N ASN A 245 2.65 -40.09 -5.69
CA ASN A 245 3.34 -41.08 -4.87
C ASN A 245 2.39 -41.74 -3.86
N LEU A 246 1.52 -40.97 -3.20
CA LEU A 246 0.47 -41.49 -2.33
C LEU A 246 -0.49 -42.43 -3.07
N SER A 247 -0.99 -42.00 -4.25
CA SER A 247 -1.88 -42.81 -5.09
C SER A 247 -1.20 -44.09 -5.58
N LYS A 248 0.11 -44.07 -5.79
CA LYS A 248 0.86 -45.28 -6.15
C LYS A 248 0.99 -46.21 -4.94
N LEU A 249 1.31 -45.66 -3.78
CA LEU A 249 1.50 -46.40 -2.52
C LEU A 249 0.21 -47.11 -2.09
N SER A 250 -0.94 -46.46 -2.22
CA SER A 250 -2.25 -47.02 -1.87
C SER A 250 -2.61 -48.30 -2.64
N GLN A 251 -2.01 -48.50 -3.83
CA GLN A 251 -2.25 -49.66 -4.68
C GLN A 251 -1.29 -50.84 -4.43
N PHE A 252 -0.29 -50.69 -3.55
CA PHE A 252 0.65 -51.78 -3.31
C PHE A 252 -0.04 -52.97 -2.59
N PRO A 253 0.23 -54.22 -3.03
CA PRO A 253 -0.39 -55.42 -2.45
C PRO A 253 0.29 -55.87 -1.14
N LEU A 254 0.90 -54.94 -0.38
CA LEU A 254 1.54 -55.27 0.89
C LEU A 254 0.48 -55.66 1.93
N ALA A 255 0.75 -56.76 2.63
CA ALA A 255 -0.15 -57.38 3.60
C ALA A 255 -1.60 -57.55 3.09
N ALA A 256 -1.77 -57.80 1.78
CA ALA A 256 -3.10 -57.99 1.19
C ALA A 256 -3.76 -59.34 1.57
N GLN A 257 -2.99 -60.24 2.19
CA GLN A 257 -3.46 -61.53 2.71
C GLN A 257 -3.86 -61.45 4.19
N GLU A 258 -3.79 -60.28 4.83
CA GLU A 258 -4.33 -60.12 6.18
C GLU A 258 -5.86 -60.21 6.12
N GLU A 259 -6.44 -61.01 7.01
CA GLU A 259 -7.85 -61.39 7.00
C GLU A 259 -8.60 -60.80 8.21
N GLY A 260 -9.91 -61.04 8.26
CA GLY A 260 -10.74 -60.63 9.39
C GLY A 260 -10.88 -59.11 9.54
N THR A 261 -11.29 -58.70 10.74
CA THR A 261 -11.49 -57.29 11.09
C THR A 261 -10.19 -56.49 11.02
N LEU A 262 -9.03 -57.10 11.33
CA LEU A 262 -7.73 -56.47 11.14
C LEU A 262 -7.40 -56.22 9.66
N GLY A 263 -7.66 -57.20 8.80
CA GLY A 263 -7.46 -57.08 7.35
C GLY A 263 -8.31 -55.98 6.73
N GLU A 264 -9.57 -55.85 7.15
CA GLU A 264 -10.47 -54.75 6.73
C GLU A 264 -9.92 -53.37 7.14
N ALA A 265 -9.46 -53.23 8.39
CA ALA A 265 -8.84 -51.97 8.85
C ALA A 265 -7.56 -51.63 8.06
N TRP A 266 -6.71 -52.62 7.78
CA TRP A 266 -5.52 -52.44 6.94
C TRP A 266 -5.87 -52.03 5.50
N ALA A 267 -6.90 -52.65 4.90
CA ALA A 267 -7.37 -52.29 3.57
C ALA A 267 -7.89 -50.84 3.53
N GLN A 268 -8.62 -50.40 4.57
CA GLN A 268 -9.11 -49.03 4.66
C GLN A 268 -7.98 -48.02 4.88
N LEU A 269 -6.93 -48.35 5.63
CA LEU A 269 -5.74 -47.52 5.72
C LEU A 269 -5.12 -47.32 4.33
N LYS A 270 -4.92 -48.38 3.54
CA LYS A 270 -4.42 -48.22 2.17
C LYS A 270 -5.34 -47.37 1.30
N LYS A 271 -6.66 -47.52 1.44
CA LYS A 271 -7.64 -46.67 0.74
C LYS A 271 -7.53 -45.21 1.15
N SER A 272 -7.35 -44.90 2.43
CA SER A 272 -7.20 -43.51 2.90
C SER A 272 -6.04 -42.78 2.24
N LEU A 273 -4.92 -43.46 1.94
CA LEU A 273 -3.82 -42.87 1.16
C LEU A 273 -4.23 -42.47 -0.26
N ALA A 274 -5.19 -43.17 -0.87
CA ALA A 274 -5.76 -42.76 -2.16
C ALA A 274 -6.66 -41.52 -2.00
N ASP A 275 -7.42 -41.45 -0.92
CA ASP A 275 -8.26 -40.29 -0.60
C ASP A 275 -7.39 -39.04 -0.28
N GLU A 276 -6.30 -39.20 0.49
CA GLU A 276 -5.29 -38.16 0.73
C GLU A 276 -4.67 -37.67 -0.59
N ALA A 277 -4.31 -38.59 -1.50
CA ALA A 277 -3.79 -38.23 -2.81
C ALA A 277 -4.77 -37.36 -3.60
N GLU A 278 -6.07 -37.67 -3.55
CA GLU A 278 -7.10 -36.88 -4.22
C GLU A 278 -7.25 -35.48 -3.60
N VAL A 279 -7.18 -35.36 -2.28
CA VAL A 279 -7.19 -34.07 -1.56
C VAL A 279 -6.03 -33.18 -2.02
N HIS A 280 -4.81 -33.72 -2.07
CA HIS A 280 -3.62 -32.97 -2.51
C HIS A 280 -3.65 -32.62 -4.00
N LEU A 281 -4.19 -33.50 -4.87
CA LEU A 281 -4.36 -33.21 -6.29
C LEU A 281 -5.42 -32.12 -6.54
N LYS A 282 -6.50 -32.11 -5.75
CA LYS A 282 -7.49 -31.02 -5.78
C LYS A 282 -6.88 -29.71 -5.31
N PHE A 283 -6.06 -29.74 -4.26
CA PHE A 283 -5.33 -28.56 -3.77
C PHE A 283 -4.41 -27.97 -4.84
N SER A 284 -3.60 -28.79 -5.52
CA SER A 284 -2.71 -28.32 -6.59
C SER A 284 -3.50 -27.67 -7.74
N SER A 285 -4.64 -28.26 -8.11
CA SER A 285 -5.56 -27.71 -9.12
C SER A 285 -6.12 -26.34 -8.70
N LYS A 286 -6.56 -26.20 -7.44
CA LYS A 286 -7.06 -24.92 -6.90
C LYS A 286 -5.95 -23.87 -6.82
N LEU A 287 -4.73 -24.24 -6.40
CA LEU A 287 -3.57 -23.33 -6.43
C LEU A 287 -3.33 -22.78 -7.84
N GLN A 288 -3.42 -23.63 -8.86
CA GLN A 288 -3.24 -23.20 -10.24
C GLN A 288 -4.32 -22.20 -10.67
N SER A 289 -5.59 -22.51 -10.42
CA SER A 289 -6.71 -21.68 -10.90
C SER A 289 -6.94 -20.40 -10.10
N GLU A 290 -6.73 -20.44 -8.78
CA GLU A 290 -7.13 -19.37 -7.86
C GLU A 290 -5.96 -18.52 -7.37
N VAL A 291 -4.71 -18.95 -7.60
CA VAL A 291 -3.52 -18.20 -7.15
C VAL A 291 -2.55 -17.96 -8.30
N GLU A 292 -2.02 -19.01 -8.93
CA GLU A 292 -0.99 -18.89 -9.98
C GLU A 292 -1.50 -18.11 -11.21
N LYS A 293 -2.61 -18.54 -11.80
CA LYS A 293 -3.18 -17.92 -13.00
C LYS A 293 -3.53 -16.44 -12.77
N PRO A 294 -4.26 -16.04 -11.72
CA PRO A 294 -4.54 -14.63 -11.45
C PRO A 294 -3.28 -13.78 -11.28
N LEU A 295 -2.24 -14.30 -10.62
CA LEU A 295 -0.96 -13.61 -10.49
C LEU A 295 -0.26 -13.43 -11.85
N LEU A 296 -0.39 -14.36 -12.80
CA LEU A 296 0.20 -14.21 -14.14
C LEU A 296 -0.57 -13.19 -15.01
N THR A 297 -1.89 -13.31 -15.04
CA THR A 297 -2.76 -12.57 -15.97
C THR A 297 -3.09 -11.15 -15.52
N LEU A 298 -2.79 -10.78 -14.27
CA LEU A 298 -3.00 -9.41 -13.78
C LEU A 298 -2.27 -8.38 -14.68
N ARG A 299 -3.06 -7.53 -15.36
CA ARG A 299 -2.63 -6.48 -16.30
C ARG A 299 -1.82 -6.99 -17.50
N GLU A 300 -2.46 -7.71 -18.42
CA GLU A 300 -1.81 -8.24 -19.64
C GLU A 300 -1.22 -7.14 -20.55
N ASN A 301 -1.86 -5.97 -20.63
CA ASN A 301 -1.40 -4.84 -21.47
C ASN A 301 -0.32 -3.97 -20.81
N PHE A 302 0.12 -4.30 -19.59
CA PHE A 302 0.99 -3.47 -18.75
C PHE A 302 2.23 -2.93 -19.47
N LYS A 303 2.96 -3.79 -20.20
CA LYS A 303 4.20 -3.38 -20.89
C LYS A 303 3.93 -2.33 -21.99
N LYS A 304 2.78 -2.41 -22.65
CA LYS A 304 2.37 -1.45 -23.67
C LYS A 304 2.00 -0.11 -23.02
N ASP A 305 1.27 -0.16 -21.91
CA ASP A 305 0.85 1.04 -21.18
C ASP A 305 2.05 1.79 -20.59
N MET A 306 3.01 1.08 -19.97
CA MET A 306 4.24 1.69 -19.44
C MET A 306 5.04 2.41 -20.54
N LYS A 307 5.16 1.80 -21.73
CA LYS A 307 5.81 2.44 -22.88
C LYS A 307 5.06 3.67 -23.38
N LYS A 308 3.73 3.65 -23.33
CA LYS A 308 2.90 4.80 -23.71
C LYS A 308 3.15 5.97 -22.76
N PHE A 309 3.16 5.72 -21.45
CA PHE A 309 3.46 6.74 -20.45
C PHE A 309 4.89 7.30 -20.59
N ASP A 310 5.87 6.41 -20.77
CA ASP A 310 7.26 6.79 -20.99
C ASP A 310 7.42 7.71 -22.21
N HIS A 311 6.86 7.32 -23.36
CA HIS A 311 6.96 8.09 -24.58
C HIS A 311 6.27 9.46 -24.47
N HIS A 312 5.07 9.51 -23.88
CA HIS A 312 4.34 10.76 -23.67
C HIS A 312 5.13 11.74 -22.79
N MET A 313 5.68 11.27 -21.68
CA MET A 313 6.48 12.10 -20.78
C MET A 313 7.81 12.54 -21.40
N ALA A 314 8.48 11.64 -22.14
CA ALA A 314 9.70 11.96 -22.87
C ALA A 314 9.48 13.03 -23.93
N ASP A 315 8.37 12.97 -24.68
CA ASP A 315 8.01 13.95 -25.69
C ASP A 315 7.74 15.34 -25.09
N LEU A 316 7.07 15.40 -23.92
CA LEU A 316 6.87 16.66 -23.19
C LEU A 316 8.20 17.25 -22.69
N ARG A 317 9.09 16.42 -22.14
CA ARG A 317 10.45 16.86 -21.73
C ARG A 317 11.28 17.35 -22.92
N LYS A 318 11.17 16.69 -24.07
CA LYS A 318 11.83 17.11 -25.32
C LYS A 318 11.32 18.48 -25.81
N GLN A 319 9.99 18.70 -25.76
CA GLN A 319 9.40 19.99 -26.08
C GLN A 319 9.89 21.08 -25.12
N LEU A 320 9.92 20.80 -23.82
CA LEU A 320 10.44 21.72 -22.80
C LEU A 320 11.91 22.09 -23.03
N ALA A 321 12.76 21.10 -23.34
CA ALA A 321 14.16 21.34 -23.68
C ALA A 321 14.34 22.20 -24.93
N SER A 322 13.50 22.00 -25.96
CA SER A 322 13.50 22.84 -27.16
C SER A 322 13.10 24.30 -26.83
N ARG A 323 12.09 24.51 -25.99
CA ARG A 323 11.70 25.86 -25.54
C ARG A 323 12.79 26.53 -24.71
N TYR A 324 13.43 25.79 -23.81
CA TYR A 324 14.56 26.30 -23.02
C TYR A 324 15.71 26.77 -23.93
N SER A 325 16.07 25.98 -24.95
CA SER A 325 17.09 26.38 -25.94
C SER A 325 16.70 27.67 -26.69
N ALA A 326 15.42 27.84 -27.02
CA ALA A 326 14.92 29.07 -27.65
C ALA A 326 15.02 30.29 -26.70
N VAL A 327 14.71 30.13 -25.42
CA VAL A 327 14.90 31.18 -24.39
C VAL A 327 16.37 31.59 -24.30
N GLU A 328 17.29 30.63 -24.21
CA GLU A 328 18.72 30.93 -24.12
C GLU A 328 19.26 31.63 -25.37
N LYS A 329 18.78 31.23 -26.55
CA LYS A 329 19.10 31.93 -27.81
C LYS A 329 18.57 33.36 -27.82
N ALA A 330 17.33 33.59 -27.37
CA ALA A 330 16.73 34.93 -27.28
C ALA A 330 17.44 35.80 -26.24
N ARG A 331 17.82 35.23 -25.08
CA ARG A 331 18.58 35.90 -24.03
C ARG A 331 19.95 36.36 -24.53
N LYS A 332 20.66 35.49 -25.24
CA LYS A 332 21.93 35.84 -25.91
C LYS A 332 21.73 36.96 -26.93
N ALA A 333 20.70 36.86 -27.78
CA ALA A 333 20.41 37.90 -28.77
C ALA A 333 20.10 39.25 -28.12
N LEU A 334 19.33 39.29 -27.02
CA LEU A 334 19.08 40.51 -26.25
C LEU A 334 20.37 41.10 -25.70
N SER A 335 21.22 40.27 -25.06
CA SER A 335 22.51 40.71 -24.52
C SER A 335 23.41 41.33 -25.61
N ASP A 336 23.49 40.68 -26.78
CA ASP A 336 24.28 41.17 -27.91
C ASP A 336 23.73 42.50 -28.46
N ARG A 337 22.39 42.69 -28.50
CA ARG A 337 21.75 43.94 -28.94
C ARG A 337 21.86 45.07 -27.90
N GLN A 338 21.86 44.75 -26.62
CA GLN A 338 22.12 45.72 -25.55
C GLN A 338 23.56 46.25 -25.61
N LYS A 339 24.55 45.36 -25.83
CA LYS A 339 25.95 45.75 -26.03
C LYS A 339 26.13 46.64 -27.27
N ASP A 340 25.49 46.31 -28.39
CA ASP A 340 25.52 47.14 -29.61
C ASP A 340 24.93 48.54 -29.38
N LEU A 341 23.83 48.64 -28.63
CA LEU A 341 23.23 49.92 -28.25
C LEU A 341 24.16 50.73 -27.33
N GLU A 342 24.79 50.09 -26.35
CA GLU A 342 25.75 50.72 -25.43
C GLU A 342 26.96 51.28 -26.19
N LEU A 343 27.56 50.48 -27.09
CA LEU A 343 28.69 50.92 -27.92
C LEU A 343 28.34 52.12 -28.82
N LYS A 344 27.16 52.12 -29.44
CA LYS A 344 26.71 53.26 -30.27
C LYS A 344 26.44 54.51 -29.43
N THR A 345 25.97 54.34 -28.19
CA THR A 345 25.77 55.45 -27.25
C THR A 345 27.12 56.07 -26.87
N GLN A 346 28.13 55.25 -26.56
CA GLN A 346 29.50 55.71 -26.30
C GLN A 346 30.13 56.40 -27.53
N GLN A 347 29.86 55.93 -28.75
CA GLN A 347 30.34 56.58 -29.98
C GLN A 347 29.79 58.00 -30.14
N LEU A 348 28.55 58.25 -29.73
CA LEU A 348 27.95 59.59 -29.79
C LEU A 348 28.62 60.54 -28.79
N GLU A 349 28.99 60.06 -27.61
CA GLU A 349 29.73 60.84 -26.59
C GLU A 349 31.11 61.29 -27.09
N ILE A 350 31.77 60.45 -27.90
CA ILE A 350 33.08 60.76 -28.51
C ILE A 350 32.90 61.69 -29.73
N LYS A 351 31.86 61.46 -30.53
CA LYS A 351 31.62 62.19 -31.78
C LYS A 351 30.14 62.47 -31.98
N LEU A 352 29.75 63.73 -31.77
CA LEU A 352 28.42 64.23 -32.10
C LEU A 352 28.17 64.14 -33.61
N SER A 353 27.16 63.36 -34.00
CA SER A 353 26.76 63.18 -35.40
C SER A 353 25.30 62.76 -35.48
N SER A 354 24.53 63.46 -36.30
CA SER A 354 23.13 63.11 -36.59
C SER A 354 22.97 61.69 -37.14
N LYS A 355 23.97 61.17 -37.86
CA LYS A 355 24.00 59.78 -38.34
C LYS A 355 24.08 58.79 -37.17
N ILE A 356 24.91 59.07 -36.16
CA ILE A 356 25.08 58.22 -34.98
C ILE A 356 23.80 58.24 -34.13
N GLU A 357 23.13 59.39 -34.02
CA GLU A 357 21.82 59.49 -33.36
C GLU A 357 20.75 58.60 -34.02
N GLU A 358 20.69 58.56 -35.36
CA GLU A 358 19.80 57.66 -36.09
C GLU A 358 20.16 56.17 -35.90
N ASP A 359 21.46 55.84 -35.88
CA ASP A 359 21.94 54.48 -35.61
C ASP A 359 21.60 54.04 -34.17
N ILE A 360 21.62 54.93 -33.18
CA ILE A 360 21.16 54.68 -31.81
C ILE A 360 19.65 54.41 -31.79
N LYS A 361 18.84 55.22 -32.48
CA LYS A 361 17.39 54.97 -32.58
C LYS A 361 17.11 53.57 -33.16
N LYS A 362 17.84 53.18 -34.20
CA LYS A 362 17.75 51.85 -34.83
C LYS A 362 18.19 50.73 -33.89
N ALA A 363 19.31 50.90 -33.19
CA ALA A 363 19.81 49.92 -32.21
C ALA A 363 18.84 49.75 -31.04
N ARG A 364 18.25 50.85 -30.54
CA ARG A 364 17.25 50.83 -29.47
C ARG A 364 15.99 50.06 -29.88
N ARG A 365 15.47 50.30 -31.09
CA ARG A 365 14.34 49.52 -31.63
C ARG A 365 14.65 48.03 -31.71
N LYS A 366 15.85 47.67 -32.20
CA LYS A 366 16.30 46.27 -32.27
C LYS A 366 16.47 45.63 -30.89
N SER A 367 16.96 46.37 -29.89
CA SER A 367 17.07 45.88 -28.52
C SER A 367 15.70 45.69 -27.88
N THR A 368 14.75 46.59 -28.13
CA THR A 368 13.37 46.49 -27.64
C THR A 368 12.69 45.25 -28.24
N GLN A 369 12.79 45.08 -29.56
CA GLN A 369 12.28 43.89 -30.27
C GLN A 369 12.87 42.57 -29.73
N ALA A 370 14.17 42.54 -29.44
CA ALA A 370 14.81 41.36 -28.84
C ALA A 370 14.30 41.07 -27.42
N GLY A 371 13.90 42.11 -26.68
CA GLY A 371 13.23 41.99 -25.39
C GLY A 371 11.84 41.35 -25.52
N ASP A 372 11.03 41.84 -26.48
CA ASP A 372 9.71 41.27 -26.79
C ASP A 372 9.82 39.82 -27.26
N ASP A 373 10.86 39.50 -28.04
CA ASP A 373 11.15 38.14 -28.47
C ASP A 373 11.51 37.22 -27.29
N LEU A 374 12.34 37.69 -26.36
CA LEU A 374 12.66 36.95 -25.14
C LEU A 374 11.41 36.71 -24.30
N MET A 375 10.57 37.74 -24.10
CA MET A 375 9.33 37.62 -23.35
C MET A 375 8.42 36.52 -23.92
N ARG A 376 8.22 36.53 -25.25
CA ARG A 376 7.46 35.48 -25.94
C ARG A 376 8.08 34.08 -25.79
N CYS A 377 9.41 33.98 -25.87
CA CYS A 377 10.09 32.70 -25.68
C CYS A 377 9.91 32.17 -24.24
N VAL A 378 9.97 33.04 -23.24
CA VAL A 378 9.74 32.71 -21.83
C VAL A 378 8.29 32.28 -21.59
N ASP A 379 7.31 32.97 -22.20
CA ASP A 379 5.90 32.59 -22.09
C ASP A 379 5.64 31.19 -22.64
N LEU A 380 6.20 30.88 -23.83
CA LEU A 380 6.08 29.55 -24.43
C LEU A 380 6.81 28.46 -23.64
N TYR A 381 7.93 28.81 -22.99
CA TYR A 381 8.63 27.92 -22.05
C TYR A 381 7.74 27.61 -20.83
N ASN A 382 7.20 28.63 -20.18
CA ASN A 382 6.34 28.49 -19.01
C ASN A 382 5.05 27.69 -19.32
N GLN A 383 4.44 27.93 -20.49
CA GLN A 383 3.30 27.13 -20.95
C GLN A 383 3.68 25.65 -21.13
N SER A 384 4.84 25.38 -21.75
CA SER A 384 5.29 23.99 -21.94
C SER A 384 5.66 23.31 -20.62
N GLN A 385 6.25 24.06 -19.68
CA GLN A 385 6.55 23.55 -18.34
C GLN A 385 5.28 23.26 -17.55
N SER A 386 4.28 24.13 -17.61
CA SER A 386 2.99 23.93 -16.94
C SER A 386 2.25 22.71 -17.48
N LYS A 387 2.24 22.55 -18.82
CA LYS A 387 1.68 21.35 -19.46
C LYS A 387 2.41 20.08 -19.01
N TRP A 388 3.74 20.08 -19.00
CA TRP A 388 4.51 18.94 -18.50
C TRP A 388 4.23 18.67 -17.02
N PHE A 389 4.12 19.71 -16.20
CA PHE A 389 3.82 19.61 -14.78
C PHE A 389 2.46 18.94 -14.52
N GLU A 390 1.38 19.40 -15.16
CA GLU A 390 0.04 18.84 -15.00
C GLU A 390 -0.02 17.36 -15.43
N GLU A 391 0.60 17.03 -16.56
CA GLU A 391 0.69 15.65 -17.06
C GLU A 391 1.55 14.76 -16.16
N MET A 392 2.64 15.30 -15.58
CA MET A 392 3.48 14.61 -14.60
C MET A 392 2.70 14.31 -13.31
N VAL A 393 1.94 15.28 -12.77
CA VAL A 393 1.10 15.09 -11.57
C VAL A 393 0.08 13.99 -11.84
N THR A 394 -0.69 14.10 -12.91
CA THR A 394 -1.78 13.16 -13.19
C THR A 394 -1.27 11.75 -13.50
N THR A 395 -0.21 11.63 -14.30
CA THR A 395 0.37 10.32 -14.63
C THR A 395 1.04 9.67 -13.42
N SER A 396 1.74 10.44 -12.58
CA SER A 396 2.36 9.90 -11.36
C SER A 396 1.33 9.41 -10.35
N LEU A 397 0.21 10.13 -10.17
CA LEU A 397 -0.91 9.67 -9.34
C LEU A 397 -1.58 8.40 -9.90
N GLU A 398 -1.69 8.28 -11.22
CA GLU A 398 -2.18 7.03 -11.81
C GLU A 398 -1.23 5.87 -11.53
N LEU A 399 0.09 6.06 -11.69
CA LEU A 399 1.09 5.04 -11.34
C LEU A 399 1.04 4.65 -9.85
N GLU A 400 0.82 5.61 -8.95
CA GLU A 400 0.61 5.37 -7.53
C GLU A 400 -0.61 4.48 -7.30
N ARG A 401 -1.76 4.83 -7.88
CA ARG A 401 -2.99 4.04 -7.83
C ARG A 401 -2.77 2.61 -8.36
N LEU A 402 -2.05 2.48 -9.48
CA LEU A 402 -1.76 1.16 -10.06
C LEU A 402 -0.91 0.28 -9.14
N GLU A 403 0.05 0.89 -8.44
CA GLU A 403 0.90 0.17 -7.48
C GLU A 403 0.11 -0.28 -6.25
N VAL A 404 -0.74 0.58 -5.70
CA VAL A 404 -1.62 0.22 -4.58
C VAL A 404 -2.54 -0.94 -4.97
N GLU A 405 -3.20 -0.86 -6.13
CA GLU A 405 -4.05 -1.92 -6.65
C GLU A 405 -3.28 -3.24 -6.85
N ARG A 406 -2.02 -3.17 -7.34
CA ARG A 406 -1.15 -4.34 -7.50
C ARG A 406 -0.85 -5.00 -6.16
N VAL A 407 -0.49 -4.21 -5.15
CA VAL A 407 -0.18 -4.71 -3.79
C VAL A 407 -1.40 -5.36 -3.16
N GLU A 408 -2.58 -4.73 -3.25
CA GLU A 408 -3.82 -5.28 -2.71
C GLU A 408 -4.24 -6.58 -3.41
N MET A 409 -4.13 -6.64 -4.74
CA MET A 409 -4.39 -7.88 -5.48
C MET A 409 -3.45 -9.00 -5.05
N ILE A 410 -2.14 -8.74 -4.92
CA ILE A 410 -1.19 -9.75 -4.46
C ILE A 410 -1.55 -10.20 -3.04
N ARG A 411 -1.84 -9.27 -2.13
CA ARG A 411 -2.27 -9.59 -0.75
C ARG A 411 -3.49 -10.50 -0.76
N GLN A 412 -4.50 -10.19 -1.56
CA GLN A 412 -5.72 -10.99 -1.70
C GLN A 412 -5.41 -12.44 -2.14
N HIS A 413 -4.56 -12.63 -3.15
CA HIS A 413 -4.23 -13.97 -3.66
C HIS A 413 -3.32 -14.75 -2.71
N LEU A 414 -2.47 -14.07 -1.92
CA LEU A 414 -1.74 -14.70 -0.83
C LEU A 414 -2.66 -15.12 0.32
N CYS A 415 -3.68 -14.33 0.64
CA CYS A 415 -4.74 -14.76 1.55
C CYS A 415 -5.48 -15.99 1.00
N GLN A 416 -5.82 -16.00 -0.30
CA GLN A 416 -6.44 -17.16 -0.94
C GLN A 416 -5.56 -18.40 -0.83
N TYR A 417 -4.26 -18.28 -1.07
CA TYR A 417 -3.30 -19.37 -0.84
C TYR A 417 -3.38 -19.92 0.58
N THR A 418 -3.41 -19.04 1.59
CA THR A 418 -3.53 -19.49 2.99
C THR A 418 -4.87 -20.14 3.29
N THR A 419 -5.98 -19.61 2.76
CA THR A 419 -7.32 -20.23 2.92
C THR A 419 -7.33 -21.64 2.34
N LEU A 420 -6.85 -21.81 1.10
CA LEU A 420 -6.77 -23.11 0.45
C LEU A 420 -5.91 -24.09 1.25
N ARG A 421 -4.81 -23.62 1.84
CA ARG A 421 -3.98 -24.45 2.72
C ARG A 421 -4.73 -24.96 3.95
N HIS A 422 -5.42 -24.07 4.67
CA HIS A 422 -6.20 -24.47 5.85
C HIS A 422 -7.32 -25.45 5.49
N GLU A 423 -8.07 -25.18 4.41
CA GLU A 423 -9.12 -26.08 3.93
C GLU A 423 -8.57 -27.46 3.57
N THR A 424 -7.45 -27.52 2.84
CA THR A 424 -6.80 -28.77 2.46
C THR A 424 -6.33 -29.56 3.67
N ASP A 425 -5.70 -28.91 4.65
CA ASP A 425 -5.23 -29.58 5.86
C ASP A 425 -6.42 -30.18 6.64
N MET A 426 -7.56 -29.48 6.71
CA MET A 426 -8.81 -30.00 7.29
C MET A 426 -9.37 -31.21 6.52
N PHE A 427 -9.43 -31.14 5.18
CA PHE A 427 -9.91 -32.27 4.38
C PHE A 427 -8.99 -33.48 4.51
N ASN A 428 -7.68 -33.27 4.57
CA ASN A 428 -6.71 -34.34 4.73
C ASN A 428 -6.88 -35.03 6.10
N GLN A 429 -7.07 -34.27 7.17
CA GLN A 429 -7.36 -34.83 8.49
C GLN A 429 -8.64 -35.69 8.51
N GLY A 430 -9.66 -35.30 7.74
CA GLY A 430 -10.91 -36.04 7.63
C GLY A 430 -10.77 -37.44 7.00
N THR A 431 -9.68 -37.72 6.27
CA THR A 431 -9.45 -39.03 5.63
C THR A 431 -9.17 -40.16 6.62
N LEU A 432 -8.81 -39.82 7.88
CA LEU A 432 -8.48 -40.78 8.92
C LEU A 432 -9.73 -41.33 9.65
N GLU A 433 -10.84 -40.59 9.65
CA GLU A 433 -12.06 -40.96 10.39
C GLU A 433 -12.61 -42.37 10.06
N PRO A 434 -12.63 -42.82 8.79
CA PRO A 434 -13.04 -44.19 8.46
C PRO A 434 -12.10 -45.26 9.03
N ILE A 435 -10.81 -44.96 9.15
CA ILE A 435 -9.81 -45.88 9.70
C ILE A 435 -10.04 -46.03 11.19
N ASP A 436 -10.20 -44.91 11.91
CA ASP A 436 -10.47 -44.92 13.35
C ASP A 436 -11.72 -45.74 13.70
N LYS A 437 -12.77 -45.62 12.88
CA LYS A 437 -14.00 -46.42 13.03
C LYS A 437 -13.76 -47.92 12.89
N LEU A 438 -12.93 -48.34 11.93
CA LEU A 438 -12.60 -49.76 11.77
C LEU A 438 -11.68 -50.27 12.87
N LEU A 439 -10.70 -49.47 13.29
CA LEU A 439 -9.79 -49.83 14.38
C LEU A 439 -10.54 -50.06 15.70
N GLN A 440 -11.64 -49.33 15.95
CA GLN A 440 -12.49 -49.53 17.13
C GLN A 440 -13.22 -50.88 17.15
N ILE A 441 -13.44 -51.51 15.99
CA ILE A 441 -14.17 -52.77 15.88
C ILE A 441 -13.27 -53.98 15.62
N VAL A 442 -11.94 -53.79 15.62
CA VAL A 442 -10.98 -54.90 15.51
C VAL A 442 -11.12 -55.80 16.73
N ASP A 443 -11.42 -57.07 16.49
CA ASP A 443 -11.67 -58.07 17.53
C ASP A 443 -10.82 -59.34 17.28
N PRO A 444 -9.72 -59.52 18.02
CA PRO A 444 -8.86 -60.70 17.90
C PRO A 444 -9.57 -62.02 18.19
N ALA A 445 -10.60 -62.03 19.04
CA ALA A 445 -11.33 -63.26 19.35
C ALA A 445 -12.22 -63.68 18.17
N ARG A 446 -12.91 -62.70 17.55
CA ARG A 446 -13.70 -62.90 16.35
C ARG A 446 -12.83 -63.35 15.17
N ASP A 447 -11.70 -62.69 14.95
CA ASP A 447 -10.78 -63.04 13.86
C ASP A 447 -10.23 -64.46 14.02
N ARG A 448 -9.82 -64.83 15.25
CA ARG A 448 -9.42 -66.21 15.57
C ARG A 448 -10.55 -67.21 15.30
N GLU A 449 -11.77 -66.89 15.71
CA GLU A 449 -12.92 -67.78 15.51
C GLU A 449 -13.20 -67.99 14.01
N LEU A 450 -13.17 -66.94 13.21
CA LEU A 450 -13.32 -67.00 11.75
C LEU A 450 -12.25 -67.90 11.13
N TRP A 451 -10.98 -67.66 11.47
CA TRP A 451 -9.87 -68.43 10.92
C TRP A 451 -9.94 -69.92 11.31
N VAL A 452 -10.21 -70.24 12.58
CA VAL A 452 -10.33 -71.63 13.05
C VAL A 452 -11.52 -72.34 12.39
N LYS A 453 -12.66 -71.65 12.18
CA LYS A 453 -13.81 -72.26 11.50
C LYS A 453 -13.49 -72.69 10.08
N GLU A 454 -12.68 -71.92 9.37
CA GLU A 454 -12.27 -72.21 8.00
C GLU A 454 -11.14 -73.26 7.93
N HIS A 455 -10.20 -73.22 8.88
CA HIS A 455 -8.95 -73.99 8.80
C HIS A 455 -8.84 -75.18 9.78
N LYS A 456 -9.86 -75.47 10.60
CA LYS A 456 -9.82 -76.59 11.55
C LYS A 456 -9.55 -77.93 10.85
N THR A 457 -8.68 -78.74 11.44
CA THR A 457 -8.29 -80.06 10.91
C THR A 457 -8.97 -81.24 11.62
N GLY A 458 -9.74 -80.96 12.67
CA GLY A 458 -10.48 -81.95 13.44
C GLY A 458 -10.89 -81.41 14.81
N GLU A 459 -11.97 -81.94 15.37
CA GLU A 459 -12.50 -81.54 16.69
C GLU A 459 -12.22 -82.59 17.76
N VAL A 460 -11.86 -83.80 17.34
CA VAL A 460 -11.62 -84.95 18.22
C VAL A 460 -10.16 -84.91 18.69
N ARG A 461 -9.97 -84.91 20.00
CA ARG A 461 -8.64 -85.04 20.60
C ARG A 461 -8.17 -86.50 20.50
N PRO A 462 -6.86 -86.74 20.28
CA PRO A 462 -6.30 -88.09 20.33
C PRO A 462 -6.61 -88.79 21.66
N VAL A 463 -6.78 -90.12 21.62
CA VAL A 463 -6.99 -90.97 22.80
C VAL A 463 -5.95 -92.08 22.85
N ASP A 464 -5.73 -92.64 24.03
CA ASP A 464 -4.77 -93.72 24.23
C ASP A 464 -5.21 -95.02 23.54
N MET A 465 -4.23 -95.79 23.03
CA MET A 465 -4.47 -97.15 22.54
C MET A 465 -4.87 -98.08 23.68
N LYS A 466 -5.89 -98.89 23.46
CA LYS A 466 -6.31 -99.94 24.41
C LYS A 466 -5.42 -101.17 24.26
N ILE A 467 -5.08 -101.80 25.39
CA ILE A 467 -4.30 -103.05 25.49
C ILE A 467 -5.21 -104.25 25.21
#